data_AF-A0A3C2DWY6-F1
#
_entry.id   AF-A0A3C2DWY6-F1
#
_cell.length_a   1.000
_cell.length_b   1.000
_cell.length_c   1.000
_cell.angle_alpha   90.00
_cell.angle_beta   90.00
_cell.angle_gamma   90.00
#
_symmetry.space_group_name_H-M   'P 1'
#
loop_
_entity.id
_entity.type
_entity.pdbx_description
1 polymer ?
#
loop_
_entity_poly.entity_id
_entity_poly.type
_entity_poly.pdbx_seq_one_letter_code
_entity_poly.pdbx_strand_id
1 'polypeptide(L)'
;MTVTEKAAYLKGVVSMLKLEENSDEAKVLNVLVDTIDEMAQSIAELEEQLDLTNEQLDAVDEDLDGLEEYVYGDDDDDCCCDDDDMYEVECPSCGETVYFDGAAIEDGSAECPNCGAKLDFDLDDCDCDDCGHDHDEE
;
A
#
# COMPACT_ATOMS: atom_id res chain seq x y z
N MET A 1 32.72 -6.96 1.52
CA MET A 1 32.82 -7.46 2.90
C MET A 1 31.43 -7.67 3.45
N THR A 2 30.85 -8.81 3.10
CA THR A 2 29.63 -9.36 3.69
C THR A 2 29.85 -9.61 5.19
N VAL A 3 28.77 -9.84 5.94
CA VAL A 3 28.88 -10.16 7.37
C VAL A 3 29.66 -11.47 7.57
N THR A 4 29.45 -12.45 6.69
CA THR A 4 30.21 -13.72 6.65
C THR A 4 31.70 -13.52 6.41
N GLU A 5 32.10 -12.63 5.47
CA GLU A 5 33.52 -12.30 5.25
C GLU A 5 34.17 -11.66 6.49
N LYS A 6 33.43 -10.80 7.20
CA LYS A 6 33.89 -10.17 8.44
C LYS A 6 34.00 -11.16 9.60
N ALA A 7 33.05 -12.08 9.74
CA ALA A 7 33.07 -13.13 10.75
C ALA A 7 34.26 -14.09 10.53
N ALA A 8 34.49 -14.52 9.28
CA ALA A 8 35.63 -15.36 8.92
C ALA A 8 36.97 -14.65 9.20
N TYR A 9 37.07 -13.35 8.90
CA TYR A 9 38.24 -12.55 9.25
C TYR A 9 38.46 -12.48 10.76
N LEU A 10 37.41 -12.23 11.55
CA LEU A 10 37.48 -12.22 13.02
C LEU A 10 37.95 -13.56 13.58
N LYS A 11 37.41 -14.67 13.07
CA LYS A 11 37.81 -16.04 13.45
C LYS A 11 39.30 -16.29 13.17
N GLY A 12 39.78 -15.83 12.01
CA GLY A 12 41.21 -15.85 11.67
C GLY A 12 42.07 -15.03 12.65
N VAL A 13 41.65 -13.82 12.99
CA VAL A 13 42.36 -12.96 13.96
C VAL A 13 42.42 -13.62 15.33
N VAL A 14 41.31 -14.18 15.81
CA VAL A 14 41.25 -14.84 17.14
C VAL A 14 42.12 -16.09 17.17
N SER A 15 42.16 -16.88 16.09
CA SER A 15 43.04 -18.06 15.99
C SER A 15 44.54 -17.73 16.03
N MET A 16 44.93 -16.50 15.70
CA MET A 16 46.32 -16.02 15.75
C MET A 16 46.70 -15.42 17.11
N LEU A 17 45.73 -15.13 17.98
CA LEU A 17 46.02 -14.70 19.34
C LEU A 17 46.67 -15.87 20.08
N LYS A 18 47.87 -15.66 20.62
CA LYS A 18 48.59 -16.64 21.45
C LYS A 18 47.96 -16.75 22.85
N LEU A 19 46.67 -17.05 22.91
CA LEU A 19 45.96 -17.30 24.15
C LEU A 19 46.33 -18.69 24.68
N GLU A 20 46.39 -18.83 26.00
CA GLU A 20 46.46 -20.17 26.58
C GLU A 20 45.14 -20.88 26.31
N GLU A 21 45.23 -22.04 25.65
CA GLU A 21 44.09 -22.80 25.11
C GLU A 21 43.03 -23.18 26.17
N ASN A 22 43.41 -23.16 27.45
CA ASN A 22 42.55 -23.51 28.58
C ASN A 22 42.17 -22.33 29.49
N SER A 23 42.57 -21.11 29.13
CA SER A 23 42.18 -19.91 29.88
C SER A 23 40.67 -19.67 29.73
N ASP A 24 40.04 -19.11 30.76
CA ASP A 24 38.61 -18.83 30.71
C ASP A 24 38.29 -17.74 29.67
N GLU A 25 39.22 -16.81 29.42
CA GLU A 25 39.14 -15.82 28.35
C GLU A 25 39.13 -16.47 26.96
N ALA A 26 39.97 -17.47 26.71
CA ALA A 26 40.01 -18.18 25.42
C ALA A 26 38.69 -18.91 25.14
N LYS A 27 38.08 -19.53 26.15
CA LYS A 27 36.78 -20.20 26.03
C LYS A 27 35.68 -19.21 25.68
N VAL A 28 35.61 -18.07 26.39
CA VAL A 28 34.61 -17.02 26.12
C VAL A 28 34.77 -16.44 24.72
N LEU A 29 36.01 -16.16 24.30
CA LEU A 29 36.30 -15.64 22.96
C LEU A 29 35.89 -16.61 21.85
N ASN A 30 36.16 -17.90 22.01
CA ASN A 30 35.76 -18.91 21.02
C ASN A 30 34.22 -18.98 20.90
N VAL A 31 33.50 -19.02 22.02
CA VAL A 31 32.02 -19.02 22.00
C VAL A 31 31.48 -17.75 21.33
N LEU A 32 32.07 -16.58 21.60
CA LEU A 32 31.67 -15.33 20.96
C LEU A 32 31.89 -15.36 19.45
N VAL A 33 33.06 -15.82 19.00
CA VAL A 33 33.39 -15.93 17.57
C VAL A 33 32.46 -16.90 16.86
N ASP A 34 32.18 -18.06 17.45
CA ASP A 34 31.27 -19.03 16.86
C ASP A 34 29.83 -18.49 16.80
N THR A 35 29.38 -17.78 17.84
CA THR A 35 28.07 -17.11 17.83
C THR A 35 28.00 -16.05 16.72
N ILE A 36 29.05 -15.27 16.51
CA ILE A 36 29.12 -14.27 15.43
C ILE A 36 29.12 -14.95 14.05
N ASP A 37 29.78 -16.10 13.91
CA ASP A 37 29.81 -16.91 12.68
C ASP A 37 28.41 -17.44 12.33
N GLU A 38 27.70 -17.98 13.32
CA GLU A 38 26.30 -18.42 13.18
C GLU A 38 25.36 -17.26 12.83
N MET A 39 25.50 -16.12 13.49
CA MET A 39 24.73 -14.91 13.17
C MET A 39 25.02 -14.42 11.74
N ALA A 40 26.28 -14.49 11.30
CA ALA A 40 26.65 -14.08 9.95
C ALA A 40 26.03 -14.97 8.87
N GLN A 41 25.97 -16.28 9.12
CA GLN A 41 25.28 -17.23 8.23
C GLN A 41 23.77 -16.96 8.19
N SER A 42 23.15 -16.76 9.37
CA SER A 42 21.73 -16.45 9.46
C SER A 42 21.37 -15.15 8.73
N ILE A 43 22.23 -14.12 8.80
CA ILE A 43 22.02 -12.86 8.06
C ILE A 43 22.10 -13.10 6.55
N ALA A 44 23.06 -13.90 6.07
CA ALA A 44 23.16 -14.20 4.64
C ALA A 44 21.93 -14.95 4.12
N GLU A 45 21.40 -15.89 4.90
CA GLU A 45 20.16 -16.60 4.56
C GLU A 45 18.93 -15.67 4.55
N LEU A 46 18.88 -14.68 5.46
CA LEU A 46 17.82 -13.68 5.48
C LEU A 46 17.90 -12.72 4.29
N GLU A 47 19.10 -12.32 3.88
CA GLU A 47 19.31 -11.49 2.68
C GLU A 47 18.78 -12.21 1.43
N GLU A 48 19.08 -13.52 1.26
CA GLU A 48 18.56 -14.32 0.14
C GLU A 48 17.02 -14.45 0.18
N GLN A 49 16.44 -14.68 1.35
CA GLN A 49 14.97 -14.75 1.49
C GLN A 49 14.30 -13.40 1.22
N LEU A 50 14.93 -12.30 1.58
CA LEU A 50 14.42 -10.96 1.32
C LEU A 50 14.40 -10.67 -0.19
N ASP A 51 15.44 -11.06 -0.91
CA ASP A 51 15.50 -10.92 -2.38
C ASP A 51 14.33 -11.68 -3.03
N LEU A 52 14.12 -12.95 -2.64
CA LEU A 52 12.99 -13.75 -3.12
C LEU A 52 11.61 -13.18 -2.75
N THR A 53 11.53 -12.45 -1.64
CA THR A 53 10.28 -11.80 -1.21
C THR A 53 10.00 -10.56 -2.04
N ASN A 54 11.03 -9.78 -2.39
CA ASN A 54 10.89 -8.63 -3.28
C ASN A 54 10.45 -9.08 -4.68
N GLU A 55 11.02 -10.16 -5.23
CA GLU A 55 10.59 -10.71 -6.52
C GLU A 55 9.10 -11.11 -6.51
N GLN A 56 8.61 -11.66 -5.39
CA GLN A 56 7.18 -11.97 -5.24
C GLN A 56 6.31 -10.72 -5.12
N LEU A 57 6.82 -9.68 -4.45
CA LEU A 57 6.11 -8.41 -4.34
C LEU A 57 5.96 -7.74 -5.71
N ASP A 58 7.03 -7.74 -6.51
CA ASP A 58 7.00 -7.23 -7.88
C ASP A 58 5.98 -7.99 -8.74
N ALA A 59 5.88 -9.31 -8.58
CA ALA A 59 4.86 -10.10 -9.28
C ALA A 59 3.43 -9.76 -8.84
N VAL A 60 3.22 -9.48 -7.55
CA VAL A 60 1.91 -9.04 -7.05
C VAL A 60 1.56 -7.66 -7.58
N ASP A 61 2.53 -6.75 -7.66
CA ASP A 61 2.35 -5.41 -8.22
C ASP A 61 1.90 -5.50 -9.70
N GLU A 62 2.58 -6.31 -10.51
CA GLU A 62 2.21 -6.56 -11.91
C GLU A 62 0.80 -7.17 -12.05
N ASP A 63 0.44 -8.13 -11.19
CA ASP A 63 -0.90 -8.72 -11.17
C ASP A 63 -1.98 -7.69 -10.80
N LEU A 64 -1.68 -6.76 -9.89
CA LEU A 64 -2.59 -5.68 -9.48
C LEU A 64 -2.74 -4.63 -10.58
N ASP A 65 -1.65 -4.25 -11.26
CA ASP A 65 -1.71 -3.37 -12.44
C ASP A 65 -2.61 -3.99 -13.53
N GLY A 66 -2.47 -5.29 -13.79
CA GLY A 66 -3.33 -6.00 -14.74
C GLY A 66 -4.80 -6.06 -14.30
N LEU A 67 -5.07 -6.10 -12.99
CA LEU A 67 -6.43 -6.01 -12.46
C LEU A 67 -6.98 -4.59 -12.59
N GLU A 68 -6.17 -3.56 -12.34
CA GLU A 68 -6.55 -2.16 -12.52
C GLU A 68 -6.92 -1.89 -13.97
N GLU A 69 -6.10 -2.34 -14.94
CA GLU A 69 -6.44 -2.24 -16.36
C GLU A 69 -7.73 -3.00 -16.70
N TYR A 70 -7.95 -4.19 -16.13
CA TYR A 70 -9.17 -4.96 -16.40
C TYR A 70 -10.44 -4.34 -15.81
N VAL A 71 -10.34 -3.71 -14.64
CA VAL A 71 -11.50 -3.16 -13.90
C VAL A 71 -11.77 -1.70 -14.26
N TYR A 72 -10.71 -0.92 -14.45
CA TYR A 72 -10.75 0.54 -14.61
C TYR A 72 -10.11 1.03 -15.92
N GLY A 73 -9.49 0.15 -16.72
CA GLY A 73 -8.74 0.53 -17.93
C GLY A 73 -9.55 0.68 -19.22
N ASP A 74 -10.88 0.54 -19.17
CA ASP A 74 -11.80 0.79 -20.30
C ASP A 74 -12.45 2.20 -20.24
N ASP A 75 -12.04 3.08 -19.30
CA ASP A 75 -12.58 4.44 -19.12
C ASP A 75 -11.77 5.52 -19.88
N ASP A 76 -11.47 5.29 -21.15
CA ASP A 76 -10.86 6.30 -22.04
C ASP A 76 -11.82 6.76 -23.15
N ASP A 77 -13.14 6.63 -22.98
CA ASP A 77 -14.15 7.31 -23.82
C ASP A 77 -15.55 7.36 -23.14
N ASP A 78 -15.95 8.58 -22.71
CA ASP A 78 -17.35 9.02 -22.54
C ASP A 78 -18.28 8.28 -21.54
N CYS A 79 -18.14 8.56 -20.24
CA CYS A 79 -19.32 8.69 -19.37
C CYS A 79 -19.04 9.49 -18.09
N CYS A 80 -19.21 10.81 -18.16
CA CYS A 80 -19.66 11.62 -17.01
C CYS A 80 -21.10 11.27 -16.59
N CYS A 81 -21.47 9.99 -16.67
CA CYS A 81 -22.78 9.42 -16.39
C CYS A 81 -22.57 7.97 -15.95
N ASP A 82 -21.72 7.75 -14.94
CA ASP A 82 -21.80 6.46 -14.24
C ASP A 82 -23.08 6.48 -13.41
N ASP A 83 -23.97 5.54 -13.69
CA ASP A 83 -25.28 5.34 -13.05
C ASP A 83 -25.16 4.91 -11.56
N ASP A 84 -23.93 4.98 -11.01
CA ASP A 84 -23.52 4.64 -9.65
C ASP A 84 -23.04 5.87 -8.83
N ASP A 85 -23.20 7.10 -9.33
CA ASP A 85 -22.95 8.32 -8.54
C ASP A 85 -23.94 8.43 -7.37
N MET A 86 -23.45 8.18 -6.16
CA MET A 86 -24.22 8.38 -4.92
C MET A 86 -24.11 9.84 -4.46
N TYR A 87 -25.20 10.58 -4.51
CA TYR A 87 -25.28 11.98 -4.11
C TYR A 87 -25.57 12.12 -2.61
N GLU A 88 -24.66 12.78 -1.88
CA GLU A 88 -24.84 13.12 -0.47
C GLU A 88 -25.61 14.44 -0.31
N VAL A 89 -26.75 14.39 0.37
CA VAL A 89 -27.65 15.55 0.53
C VAL A 89 -28.09 15.67 1.98
N GLU A 90 -27.86 16.85 2.58
CA GLU A 90 -28.41 17.17 3.89
C GLU A 90 -29.86 17.64 3.75
N CYS A 91 -30.79 16.90 4.34
CA CYS A 91 -32.21 17.25 4.26
C CYS A 91 -32.49 18.57 5.01
N PRO A 92 -32.98 19.64 4.35
CA PRO A 92 -33.22 20.94 5.00
C PRO A 92 -34.37 20.90 6.02
N SER A 93 -35.21 19.86 5.99
CA SER A 93 -36.34 19.71 6.91
C SER A 93 -36.00 19.00 8.21
N CYS A 94 -35.03 18.07 8.20
CA CYS A 94 -34.68 17.27 9.38
C CYS A 94 -33.19 17.29 9.75
N GLY A 95 -32.31 17.81 8.89
CA GLY A 95 -30.86 17.90 9.10
C GLY A 95 -30.14 16.55 9.00
N GLU A 96 -30.79 15.52 8.48
CA GLU A 96 -30.17 14.21 8.26
C GLU A 96 -29.45 14.19 6.91
N THR A 97 -28.22 13.67 6.92
CA THR A 97 -27.46 13.38 5.70
C THR A 97 -27.99 12.10 5.06
N VAL A 98 -28.47 12.20 3.83
CA VAL A 98 -29.05 11.09 3.08
C VAL A 98 -28.27 10.91 1.78
N TYR A 99 -28.08 9.66 1.38
CA TYR A 99 -27.44 9.26 0.14
C TYR A 99 -28.50 8.80 -0.86
N PHE A 100 -28.49 9.38 -2.07
CA PHE A 100 -29.37 9.01 -3.17
C PHE A 100 -28.54 8.47 -4.34
N ASP A 101 -29.04 7.44 -5.03
CA ASP A 101 -28.49 7.04 -6.32
C ASP A 101 -28.91 8.02 -7.42
N GLY A 102 -28.16 8.08 -8.53
CA GLY A 102 -28.49 8.93 -9.68
C GLY A 102 -29.90 8.66 -10.22
N ALA A 103 -30.32 7.39 -10.24
CA ALA A 103 -31.66 6.98 -10.65
C ALA A 103 -32.80 7.52 -9.77
N ALA A 104 -32.59 7.70 -8.45
CA ALA A 104 -33.62 8.23 -7.54
C ALA A 104 -33.83 9.74 -7.71
N ILE A 105 -32.85 10.46 -8.25
CA ILE A 105 -32.93 11.91 -8.44
C ILE A 105 -33.14 12.33 -9.90
N GLU A 106 -33.11 11.38 -10.84
CA GLU A 106 -33.34 11.59 -12.29
C GLU A 106 -34.66 12.33 -12.60
N ASP A 107 -35.73 12.06 -11.85
CA ASP A 107 -37.04 12.76 -11.98
C ASP A 107 -37.02 14.19 -11.40
N GLY A 108 -35.84 14.71 -11.07
CA GLY A 108 -35.63 16.05 -10.50
C GLY A 108 -36.17 16.21 -9.07
N SER A 109 -36.59 15.12 -8.41
CA SER A 109 -37.00 15.16 -7.01
C SER A 109 -36.99 13.79 -6.33
N ALA A 110 -36.60 13.75 -5.05
CA ALA A 110 -36.66 12.55 -4.20
C ALA A 110 -37.24 12.86 -2.83
N GLU A 111 -37.78 11.84 -2.14
CA GLU A 111 -38.30 12.00 -0.78
C GLU A 111 -37.24 11.61 0.25
N CYS A 112 -37.04 12.46 1.25
CA CYS A 112 -36.16 12.12 2.37
C CYS A 112 -36.69 10.88 3.11
N PRO A 113 -35.94 9.77 3.20
CA PRO A 113 -36.40 8.54 3.85
C PRO A 113 -36.62 8.70 5.37
N ASN A 114 -36.03 9.74 5.98
CA ASN A 114 -36.17 10.00 7.41
C ASN A 114 -37.46 10.77 7.76
N CYS A 115 -37.87 11.74 6.94
CA CYS A 115 -38.97 12.64 7.27
C CYS A 115 -40.08 12.78 6.21
N GLY A 116 -39.87 12.22 5.01
CA GLY A 116 -40.82 12.30 3.90
C GLY A 116 -40.92 13.69 3.25
N ALA A 117 -39.99 14.61 3.54
CA ALA A 117 -39.93 15.88 2.86
C ALA A 117 -39.44 15.69 1.42
N LYS A 118 -40.13 16.34 0.46
CA LYS A 118 -39.72 16.37 -0.95
C LYS A 118 -38.48 17.24 -1.11
N LEU A 119 -37.44 16.67 -1.66
CA LEU A 119 -36.20 17.33 -2.06
C LEU A 119 -36.29 17.49 -3.58
N ASP A 120 -36.12 18.72 -4.08
CA ASP A 120 -36.10 19.01 -5.51
C ASP A 120 -34.64 19.23 -5.93
N PHE A 121 -34.21 18.56 -7.00
CA PHE A 121 -32.86 18.57 -7.56
C PHE A 121 -32.91 19.27 -8.91
N ASP A 122 -32.28 20.44 -9.03
CA ASP A 122 -32.16 21.16 -10.30
C ASP A 122 -31.02 20.53 -11.12
N LEU A 123 -31.34 19.54 -11.94
CA LEU A 123 -30.41 18.85 -12.84
C LEU A 123 -30.16 19.59 -14.17
N ASP A 124 -30.84 20.71 -14.40
CA ASP A 124 -30.83 21.47 -15.66
C ASP A 124 -29.56 22.32 -15.90
N ASP A 125 -28.58 22.34 -14.98
CA ASP A 125 -27.37 23.19 -15.08
C ASP A 125 -26.05 22.41 -15.18
N CYS A 126 -26.10 21.08 -15.40
CA CYS A 126 -24.91 20.33 -15.83
C CYS A 126 -24.73 20.44 -17.36
N ASP A 127 -24.57 21.67 -17.87
CA ASP A 127 -23.81 21.87 -19.11
C ASP A 127 -22.34 21.66 -18.73
N CYS A 128 -21.74 20.58 -19.21
CA CYS A 128 -20.35 20.19 -18.98
C CYS A 128 -19.34 21.17 -19.62
N ASP A 129 -19.40 22.45 -19.28
CA ASP A 129 -18.49 23.51 -19.76
C ASP A 129 -17.74 24.22 -18.61
N ASP A 130 -17.92 23.79 -17.34
CA ASP A 130 -17.18 24.31 -16.17
C ASP A 130 -16.56 23.18 -15.32
N CYS A 131 -16.08 22.11 -15.97
CA CYS A 131 -15.10 21.22 -15.37
C CYS A 131 -13.77 21.97 -15.35
N GLY A 132 -13.52 22.72 -14.27
CA GLY A 132 -12.25 23.40 -13.99
C GLY A 132 -11.08 22.43 -13.83
N HIS A 133 -10.70 21.76 -14.91
CA HIS A 133 -9.44 21.04 -15.04
C HIS A 133 -8.32 22.09 -15.13
N ASP A 134 -7.83 22.53 -13.97
CA ASP A 134 -6.47 23.03 -13.86
C ASP A 134 -5.53 21.87 -14.19
N HIS A 135 -5.24 21.71 -15.48
CA HIS A 135 -4.02 21.05 -15.96
C HIS A 135 -2.85 21.98 -15.62
N ASP A 136 -2.35 21.89 -14.39
CA ASP A 136 -0.99 22.36 -14.10
C ASP A 136 -0.01 21.29 -14.61
N GLU A 137 0.52 21.54 -15.80
CA GLU A 137 1.76 20.93 -16.29
C GLU A 137 2.95 21.49 -15.48
N GLU A 138 3.62 20.64 -14.68
CA GLU A 138 5.10 20.68 -14.48
C GLU A 138 5.67 19.28 -14.22
#